data_AF-A0A2V5XE88-F1
#
_entry.id   AF-A0A2V5XE88-F1
#
_cell.length_a   1.000
_cell.length_b   1.000
_cell.length_c   1.000
_cell.angle_alpha   90.00
_cell.angle_beta   90.00
_cell.angle_gamma   90.00
#
_symmetry.space_group_name_H-M   'P 1'
#
loop_
_entity.id
_entity.type
_entity.pdbx_description
1 polymer ?
#
loop_
_entity_poly.entity_id
_entity_poly.type
_entity_poly.pdbx_seq_one_letter_code
_entity_poly.pdbx_strand_id
1 'polypeptide(L)' 'TSPVREADLSELQKRLNEAMMKLSDEHRAVVTMFHIQGMPHAEISKILRVSEGTVRSRLFYANRQLQNYLDEFRKNPVT' A
#
# COMPACT_ATOMS: atom_id res chain seq x y z
N THR A 1 3.52 8.17 -26.41
CA THR A 1 2.74 8.50 -25.21
C THR A 1 2.95 9.97 -24.90
N SER A 2 1.93 10.72 -24.47
CA SER A 2 2.10 12.17 -24.23
C SER A 2 2.99 12.39 -22.99
N PRO A 3 3.99 13.29 -23.02
CA PRO A 3 4.88 13.59 -21.89
C PRO A 3 4.13 13.91 -20.58
N VAL A 4 2.95 14.54 -20.70
CA VAL A 4 2.09 14.86 -19.54
C VAL A 4 1.60 13.60 -18.83
N ARG A 5 1.22 12.56 -19.58
CA ARG A 5 0.75 11.29 -19.00
C ARG A 5 1.87 10.52 -18.32
N GLU A 6 3.09 10.61 -18.85
CA GLU A 6 4.27 9.96 -18.24
C GLU A 6 4.69 10.67 -16.94
N ALA A 7 4.63 12.00 -16.91
CA ALA A 7 4.85 12.79 -15.70
C ALA A 7 3.83 12.42 -14.60
N ASP A 8 2.54 12.37 -14.93
CA ASP A 8 1.47 12.01 -13.98
C ASP A 8 1.66 10.61 -13.38
N LEU A 9 2.04 9.63 -14.21
CA LEU A 9 2.30 8.26 -13.76
C LEU A 9 3.52 8.18 -12.83
N SER A 10 4.60 8.88 -13.18
CA SER A 10 5.83 8.89 -12.37
C SER A 10 5.59 9.52 -10.99
N GLU A 11 4.79 10.58 -10.93
CA GLU A 11 4.45 11.27 -9.69
C GLU A 11 3.52 10.41 -8.82
N LEU A 12 2.52 9.76 -9.42
CA LEU A 12 1.67 8.79 -8.71
C LEU A 12 2.51 7.64 -8.12
N GLN A 13 3.44 7.10 -8.89
CA GLN A 13 4.31 6.01 -8.44
C GLN A 13 5.21 6.45 -7.28
N LYS A 14 5.78 7.66 -7.35
CA LYS A 14 6.57 8.25 -6.27
C LYS A 14 5.75 8.36 -4.98
N ARG A 15 4.53 8.89 -5.06
CA ARG A 15 3.63 9.05 -3.90
C ARG A 15 3.21 7.73 -3.28
N LEU A 16 2.94 6.72 -4.11
CA LEU A 16 2.64 5.38 -3.63
C LEU A 16 3.84 4.79 -2.87
N ASN A 17 5.05 4.97 -3.38
CA ASN A 17 6.27 4.51 -2.69
C ASN A 17 6.45 5.22 -1.34
N GLU A 18 6.26 6.54 -1.28
CA GLU A 18 6.34 7.32 -0.04
C GLU A 18 5.27 6.88 0.98
N ALA A 19 4.02 6.68 0.54
CA ALA A 19 2.95 6.18 1.40
C ALA A 19 3.23 4.75 1.89
N MET A 20 3.74 3.89 1.02
CA MET A 20 4.17 2.54 1.38
C MET A 20 5.28 2.55 2.40
N MET A 21 6.22 3.51 2.34
CA MET A 21 7.31 3.68 3.33
C MET A 21 6.82 4.13 4.71
N LYS A 22 5.73 4.90 4.80
CA LYS A 22 5.14 5.34 6.08
C LYS A 22 4.48 4.22 6.88
N LEU A 23 4.11 3.11 6.23
CA LEU A 23 3.58 1.94 6.93
C LEU A 23 4.63 1.32 7.86
N SER A 24 4.18 0.67 8.93
CA SER A 24 5.03 -0.24 9.69
C SER A 24 5.43 -1.44 8.83
N ASP A 25 6.53 -2.11 9.18
CA ASP A 25 7.01 -3.28 8.43
C ASP A 25 5.97 -4.38 8.35
N GLU A 26 5.21 -4.60 9.42
CA GLU A 26 4.14 -5.60 9.45
C GLU A 26 3.00 -5.27 8.47
N HIS A 27 2.60 -4.01 8.38
CA HIS A 27 1.57 -3.54 7.44
C HIS A 27 2.08 -3.59 6.00
N ARG A 28 3.30 -3.13 5.76
CA ARG A 28 3.95 -3.14 4.44
C ARG A 28 4.12 -4.57 3.90
N ALA A 29 4.49 -5.51 4.77
CA ALA A 29 4.63 -6.92 4.42
C ALA A 29 3.31 -7.51 3.93
N VAL A 30 2.22 -7.36 4.70
CA VAL A 30 0.92 -7.93 4.29
C VAL A 30 0.38 -7.28 3.02
N VAL A 31 0.56 -5.97 2.84
CA VAL A 31 0.16 -5.26 1.60
C VAL A 31 0.95 -5.78 0.40
N THR A 32 2.26 -5.93 0.54
CA THR A 32 3.12 -6.45 -0.54
C THR A 32 2.73 -7.87 -0.92
N MET A 33 2.62 -8.76 0.05
CA MET A 33 2.28 -10.16 -0.21
C MET A 33 0.87 -10.30 -0.82
N PHE A 34 -0.11 -9.53 -0.35
CA PHE A 34 -1.47 -9.64 -0.84
C PHE A 34 -1.70 -8.91 -2.17
N HIS A 35 -1.42 -7.62 -2.25
CA HIS A 35 -1.78 -6.79 -3.41
C HIS A 35 -0.77 -6.87 -4.55
N ILE A 36 0.52 -7.09 -4.24
CA ILE A 36 1.58 -7.12 -5.26
C ILE A 36 1.88 -8.56 -5.68
N GLN A 37 1.97 -9.48 -4.72
CA GLN A 37 2.29 -10.89 -5.00
C GLN A 37 1.05 -11.78 -5.16
N GLY A 38 -0.16 -11.26 -4.87
CA GLY A 38 -1.41 -12.01 -5.06
C GLY A 38 -1.60 -13.18 -4.09
N MET A 39 -0.87 -13.21 -2.97
CA MET A 39 -0.89 -14.33 -2.05
C MET A 39 -2.18 -14.37 -1.22
N PRO A 40 -2.81 -15.53 -1.03
CA PRO A 40 -3.99 -15.65 -0.19
C PRO A 40 -3.64 -15.47 1.29
N HIS A 41 -4.60 -14.97 2.08
CA HIS A 41 -4.45 -14.75 3.54
C HIS A 41 -3.89 -15.97 4.29
N ALA A 42 -4.32 -17.17 3.91
CA ALA A 42 -3.90 -18.44 4.51
C ALA A 42 -2.43 -18.79 4.27
N GLU A 43 -1.81 -18.28 3.20
CA GLU A 43 -0.39 -18.46 2.91
C GLU A 43 0.44 -17.42 3.63
N ILE A 44 -0.01 -16.17 3.61
CA ILE A 44 0.62 -15.05 4.34
C ILE A 44 0.67 -15.35 5.85
N SER A 45 -0.41 -15.90 6.41
CA SER A 45 -0.49 -16.25 7.84
C SER A 45 0.57 -17.27 8.24
N LYS A 46 0.85 -18.26 7.38
CA LYS A 46 1.91 -19.26 7.58
C LYS A 46 3.30 -18.66 7.49
N ILE A 47 3.53 -17.80 6.49
CA ILE A 47 4.84 -17.13 6.28
C ILE A 47 5.18 -16.22 7.46
N LEU A 48 4.22 -15.40 7.87
CA LEU A 48 4.41 -14.41 8.95
C LEU A 48 4.20 -15.02 10.35
N ARG A 49 3.80 -16.29 10.44
CA ARG A 49 3.50 -17.00 11.70
C ARG A 49 2.49 -16.27 12.59
N VAL A 50 1.41 -15.78 11.99
CA VAL A 50 0.29 -15.12 12.67
C VAL A 50 -1.04 -15.74 12.27
N SER A 51 -2.14 -15.38 12.93
CA SER A 51 -3.47 -15.86 12.52
C SER A 51 -3.92 -15.20 11.20
N GLU A 52 -4.78 -15.86 10.41
CA GLU A 52 -5.43 -15.23 9.25
C GLU A 52 -6.23 -13.98 9.64
N GLY A 53 -6.84 -13.98 10.83
CA GLY A 53 -7.52 -12.80 11.38
C GLY A 53 -6.57 -11.61 11.55
N THR A 54 -5.34 -11.87 12.00
CA THR A 54 -4.27 -10.86 12.10
C THR A 54 -3.85 -10.34 10.73
N VAL A 55 -3.75 -11.22 9.71
CA VAL A 55 -3.46 -10.78 8.33
C VAL A 55 -4.57 -9.85 7.82
N ARG A 56 -5.84 -10.24 8.00
CA ARG A 56 -7.00 -9.43 7.59
C ARG A 56 -7.03 -8.07 8.30
N SER A 57 -6.81 -8.04 9.62
CA SER A 57 -6.81 -6.79 10.38
C SER A 57 -5.63 -5.89 9.99
N ARG A 58 -4.41 -6.45 9.83
CA ARG A 58 -3.25 -5.70 9.33
C ARG A 58 -3.50 -5.12 7.93
N LEU A 59 -4.09 -5.88 7.01
CA LEU A 59 -4.47 -5.38 5.68
C LEU A 59 -5.49 -4.24 5.77
N PHE A 60 -6.52 -4.38 6.61
CA PHE A 60 -7.51 -3.33 6.81
C PHE A 60 -6.89 -2.03 7.31
N TYR A 61 -6.06 -2.08 8.36
CA TYR A 61 -5.41 -0.89 8.91
C TYR A 61 -4.34 -0.32 7.97
N ALA A 62 -3.62 -1.16 7.23
CA ALA A 62 -2.67 -0.71 6.21
C ALA A 62 -3.39 0.04 5.08
N ASN A 63 -4.49 -0.51 4.55
CA ASN A 63 -5.27 0.14 3.51
C ASN A 63 -5.85 1.49 3.97
N ARG A 64 -6.34 1.59 5.22
CA ARG A 64 -6.79 2.88 5.78
C ARG A 64 -5.66 3.90 5.91
N GLN A 65 -4.48 3.49 6.35
CA GLN A 65 -3.32 4.38 6.44
C GLN A 65 -2.89 4.87 5.06
N LEU A 66 -2.81 3.97 4.08
CA LEU A 66 -2.52 4.35 2.69
C LEU A 66 -3.58 5.32 2.15
N GLN A 67 -4.86 5.07 2.38
CA GLN A 67 -5.94 6.01 2.01
C GLN A 67 -5.72 7.39 2.63
N ASN A 68 -5.41 7.47 3.92
CA ASN A 68 -5.17 8.75 4.58
C ASN A 68 -3.96 9.50 3.98
N TYR A 69 -2.83 8.79 3.77
CA TYR A 69 -1.64 9.39 3.16
C TYR A 69 -1.91 9.89 1.74
N LEU A 70 -2.78 9.19 1.00
CA LEU A 70 -3.12 9.55 -0.38
C LEU A 70 -4.21 10.63 -0.47
N ASP A 71 -5.14 10.68 0.48
CA ASP A 71 -6.18 11.71 0.56
C ASP A 71 -5.61 13.08 0.95
N GLU A 72 -4.55 13.12 1.77
CA GLU A 72 -3.76 14.34 2.01
C GLU A 72 -3.24 14.94 0.69
N PHE A 73 -2.81 14.09 -0.26
CA PHE A 73 -2.37 14.55 -1.58
C PHE A 73 -3.52 14.98 -2.49
N ARG A 74 -4.69 14.33 -2.38
CA ARG A 74 -5.85 14.71 -3.19
C ARG A 74 -6.39 16.09 -2.81
N LYS A 75 -6.18 16.52 -1.56
CA LYS A 75 -6.57 17.84 -1.04
C LYS A 75 -5.52 18.91 -1.30
N ASN A 76 -4.25 18.54 -1.45
CA ASN A 76 -3.15 19.41 -1.88
C ASN A 76 -2.54 18.89 -3.19
N PRO A 77 -3.21 19.08 -4.34
CA PRO A 77 -2.56 18.88 -5.62
C PRO A 77 -1.38 19.87 -5.70
N VAL A 78 -0.17 19.35 -5.81
CA VAL A 78 1.01 20.17 -6.13
C VAL A 78 0.76 20.81 -7.49
N THR A 79 0.77 22.14 -7.54
CA THR A 79 0.69 22.96 -8.76
C THR A 79 1.85 22.67 -9.70
#